data_AF-A0A942AMX6-F1
#
_entry.id   AF-A0A942AMX6-F1
#
_cell.length_a   1.000
_cell.length_b   1.000
_cell.length_c   1.000
_cell.angle_alpha   90.00
_cell.angle_beta   90.00
_cell.angle_gamma   90.00
#
_symmetry.space_group_name_H-M   'P 1'
#
loop_
_entity.id
_entity.type
_entity.pdbx_description
1 polymer ?
#
loop_
_entity_poly.entity_id
_entity_poly.type
_entity_poly.pdbx_seq_one_letter_code
_entity_poly.pdbx_strand_id
1 'polypeptide(L)'
;MSILDLDIIKGYIRMCTDGWNQGWHERNGGNLTYRMKDEEVAQCRPYFRATPGEWVNMGVQADNLAGEYFITTGSGKYFRNVELDPEHNMGIVEINDKGDSWRIVWGLEGGARPTSEFPSHFMNHSVRKAATNGANRVIYHCHATNVIAMTYILPLTDRDFSRALWQSATECPVVFPEGVGVCPWMVPGGAAIAMATSELMKHYQAAVWAQHGLFASGPDFDITFGLAHTIEKSAEIYIKVLSAGQGKIRQTITDDDLRAIAHDFGVTINEKFLD
;
A
#
# COMPACT_ATOMS: atom_id res chain seq x y z
N MET A 1 -1.28 -10.17 29.72
CA MET A 1 -0.79 -9.95 28.36
C MET A 1 -2.02 -9.84 27.47
N SER A 2 -2.13 -8.76 26.74
CA SER A 2 -3.17 -8.51 25.73
C SER A 2 -2.61 -8.85 24.35
N ILE A 3 -3.48 -9.05 23.36
CA ILE A 3 -3.07 -9.11 21.95
C ILE A 3 -2.32 -7.84 21.52
N LEU A 4 -2.63 -6.69 22.14
CA LEU A 4 -1.97 -5.40 21.89
C LEU A 4 -0.50 -5.39 22.36
N ASP A 5 -0.09 -6.36 23.18
CA ASP A 5 1.30 -6.51 23.61
C ASP A 5 2.18 -7.20 22.55
N LEU A 6 1.57 -7.84 21.53
CA LEU A 6 2.28 -8.58 20.49
C LEU A 6 2.97 -7.63 19.49
N ASP A 7 4.19 -7.96 19.09
CA ASP A 7 5.02 -7.10 18.23
C ASP A 7 4.37 -6.81 16.89
N ILE A 8 3.66 -7.79 16.31
CA ILE A 8 2.96 -7.59 15.03
C ILE A 8 1.83 -6.56 15.14
N ILE A 9 1.11 -6.55 16.27
CA ILE A 9 0.03 -5.59 16.52
C ILE A 9 0.61 -4.21 16.79
N LYS A 10 1.68 -4.12 17.59
CA LYS A 10 2.40 -2.86 17.82
C LYS A 10 2.96 -2.27 16.54
N GLY A 11 3.55 -3.10 15.67
CA GLY A 11 4.06 -2.67 14.36
C GLY A 11 2.96 -2.14 13.46
N TYR A 12 1.80 -2.81 13.43
CA TYR A 12 0.64 -2.35 12.67
C TYR A 12 0.12 -0.99 13.17
N ILE A 13 -0.03 -0.83 14.49
CA ILE A 13 -0.44 0.43 15.11
C ILE A 13 0.57 1.54 14.80
N ARG A 14 1.88 1.26 14.93
CA ARG A 14 2.96 2.21 14.64
C ARG A 14 2.85 2.73 13.21
N MET A 15 2.72 1.84 12.22
CA MET A 15 2.61 2.26 10.81
C MET A 15 1.39 3.15 10.57
N CYS A 16 0.25 2.89 11.23
CA CYS A 16 -0.90 3.78 11.18
C CYS A 16 -0.60 5.17 11.77
N THR A 17 0.04 5.23 12.93
CA THR A 17 0.45 6.49 13.57
C THR A 17 1.45 7.26 12.70
N ASP A 18 2.44 6.58 12.11
CA ASP A 18 3.46 7.20 11.27
C ASP A 18 2.82 7.86 10.03
N GLY A 19 1.92 7.15 9.33
CA GLY A 19 1.20 7.72 8.20
C GLY A 19 0.35 8.93 8.56
N TRP A 20 -0.29 8.91 9.75
CA TRP A 20 -1.04 10.06 10.25
C TRP A 20 -0.11 11.25 10.51
N ASN A 21 1.04 11.02 11.14
CA ASN A 21 2.02 12.05 11.45
C ASN A 21 2.68 12.67 10.21
N GLN A 22 2.74 11.94 9.09
CA GLN A 22 3.13 12.48 7.78
C GLN A 22 2.06 13.37 7.14
N GLY A 23 0.83 13.37 7.68
CA GLY A 23 -0.29 14.10 7.11
C GLY A 23 -0.93 13.44 5.89
N TRP A 24 -0.72 12.12 5.68
CA TRP A 24 -1.24 11.39 4.52
C TRP A 24 -2.63 10.76 4.74
N HIS A 25 -3.23 10.98 5.91
CA HIS A 25 -4.48 10.33 6.33
C HIS A 25 -5.45 11.29 7.01
N GLU A 26 -5.90 12.31 6.29
CA GLU A 26 -6.98 13.16 6.75
C GLU A 26 -8.29 12.36 6.90
N ARG A 27 -9.02 12.61 7.99
CA ARG A 27 -10.28 11.91 8.32
C ARG A 27 -10.09 10.38 8.26
N ASN A 28 -10.71 9.70 7.31
CA ASN A 28 -10.66 8.27 7.08
C ASN A 28 -9.96 7.91 5.75
N GLY A 29 -9.17 8.84 5.21
CA GLY A 29 -8.42 8.67 3.98
C GLY A 29 -7.25 7.70 4.16
N GLY A 30 -7.11 6.75 3.24
CA GLY A 30 -6.15 5.66 3.34
C GLY A 30 -6.58 4.48 4.21
N ASN A 31 -5.91 3.35 4.01
CA ASN A 31 -6.20 2.08 4.65
C ASN A 31 -4.96 1.16 4.59
N LEU A 32 -4.90 0.22 5.52
CA LEU A 32 -3.75 -0.68 5.68
C LEU A 32 -4.29 -2.10 5.85
N THR A 33 -3.59 -3.05 5.24
CA THR A 33 -3.83 -4.48 5.47
C THR A 33 -2.53 -5.26 5.50
N TYR A 34 -2.47 -6.26 6.36
CA TYR A 34 -1.31 -7.13 6.52
C TYR A 34 -1.71 -8.61 6.49
N ARG A 35 -1.10 -9.37 5.58
CA ARG A 35 -1.24 -10.82 5.42
C ARG A 35 -0.35 -11.54 6.43
N MET A 36 -0.98 -12.04 7.50
CA MET A 36 -0.29 -12.60 8.65
C MET A 36 0.50 -13.85 8.31
N LYS A 37 1.59 -14.08 9.04
CA LYS A 37 2.32 -15.35 9.03
C LYS A 37 1.66 -16.33 10.00
N ASP A 38 1.90 -17.62 9.79
CA ASP A 38 1.27 -18.67 10.61
C ASP A 38 1.66 -18.56 12.10
N GLU A 39 2.89 -18.12 12.39
CA GLU A 39 3.36 -17.91 13.76
C GLU A 39 2.68 -16.71 14.45
N GLU A 40 2.54 -15.57 13.77
CA GLU A 40 1.75 -14.43 14.21
C GLU A 40 0.27 -14.82 14.44
N VAL A 41 -0.31 -15.62 13.55
CA VAL A 41 -1.69 -16.14 13.75
C VAL A 41 -1.75 -17.02 15.00
N ALA A 42 -0.78 -17.91 15.20
CA ALA A 42 -0.72 -18.76 16.39
C ALA A 42 -0.60 -17.94 17.69
N GLN A 43 0.16 -16.84 17.68
CA GLN A 43 0.28 -15.91 18.82
C GLN A 43 -1.01 -15.15 19.09
N CYS A 44 -1.75 -14.74 18.05
CA CYS A 44 -3.01 -14.01 18.17
C CYS A 44 -4.21 -14.91 18.52
N ARG A 45 -4.16 -16.20 18.15
CA ARG A 45 -5.29 -17.15 18.29
C ARG A 45 -5.91 -17.24 19.69
N PRO A 46 -5.16 -17.19 20.81
CA PRO A 46 -5.75 -17.18 22.16
C PRO A 46 -6.66 -15.98 22.45
N TYR A 47 -6.55 -14.90 21.67
CA TYR A 47 -7.34 -13.67 21.83
C TYR A 47 -8.51 -13.57 20.84
N PHE A 48 -8.68 -14.55 19.94
CA PHE A 48 -9.80 -14.55 19.01
C PHE A 48 -11.12 -14.76 19.73
N ARG A 49 -12.19 -14.23 19.14
CA ARG A 49 -13.57 -14.40 19.63
C ARG A 49 -13.90 -15.89 19.69
N ALA A 50 -14.48 -16.33 20.82
CA ALA A 50 -14.98 -17.70 20.96
C ALA A 50 -16.03 -18.05 19.89
N THR A 51 -16.85 -17.06 19.51
CA THR A 51 -17.74 -17.11 18.35
C THR A 51 -17.29 -16.07 17.34
N PRO A 52 -16.65 -16.47 16.22
CA PRO A 52 -16.30 -15.57 15.14
C PRO A 52 -17.52 -14.85 14.56
N GLY A 53 -17.28 -13.74 13.86
CA GLY A 53 -18.33 -13.08 13.08
C GLY A 53 -18.88 -13.96 11.95
N GLU A 54 -19.96 -13.51 11.34
CA GLU A 54 -20.53 -14.17 10.15
C GLU A 54 -19.58 -14.05 8.95
N TRP A 55 -19.68 -15.03 8.05
CA TRP A 55 -19.01 -14.97 6.75
C TRP A 55 -19.66 -13.90 5.87
N VAL A 56 -18.84 -13.00 5.33
CA VAL A 56 -19.25 -11.95 4.42
C VAL A 56 -18.54 -12.16 3.08
N ASN A 57 -19.32 -12.37 2.02
CA ASN A 57 -18.80 -12.53 0.68
C ASN A 57 -18.21 -11.21 0.16
N MET A 58 -17.03 -11.28 -0.45
CA MET A 58 -16.29 -10.10 -0.93
C MET A 58 -16.70 -9.65 -2.33
N GLY A 59 -17.40 -10.48 -3.09
CA GLY A 59 -17.65 -10.29 -4.53
C GLY A 59 -16.42 -10.54 -5.42
N VAL A 60 -15.31 -11.01 -4.84
CA VAL A 60 -14.07 -11.39 -5.51
C VAL A 60 -13.55 -12.70 -4.90
N GLN A 61 -12.70 -13.42 -5.62
CA GLN A 61 -12.12 -14.69 -5.17
C GLN A 61 -10.62 -14.74 -5.47
N ALA A 62 -9.83 -15.25 -4.52
CA ALA A 62 -8.42 -15.53 -4.71
C ALA A 62 -8.02 -16.84 -4.00
N ASP A 63 -7.92 -17.92 -4.77
CA ASP A 63 -7.63 -19.27 -4.28
C ASP A 63 -6.29 -19.33 -3.53
N ASN A 64 -5.31 -18.53 -3.97
CA ASN A 64 -3.99 -18.48 -3.34
C ASN A 64 -3.97 -17.77 -1.97
N LEU A 65 -5.11 -17.26 -1.48
CA LEU A 65 -5.26 -16.64 -0.16
C LEU A 65 -6.29 -17.37 0.73
N ALA A 66 -6.81 -18.52 0.29
CA ALA A 66 -7.75 -19.31 1.07
C ALA A 66 -7.15 -19.74 2.43
N GLY A 67 -7.94 -19.61 3.50
CA GLY A 67 -7.53 -19.96 4.86
C GLY A 67 -6.56 -18.98 5.54
N GLU A 68 -6.13 -17.92 4.85
CA GLU A 68 -5.21 -16.94 5.43
C GLU A 68 -5.91 -15.93 6.35
N TYR A 69 -5.11 -15.25 7.17
CA TYR A 69 -5.58 -14.23 8.11
C TYR A 69 -4.96 -12.87 7.77
N PHE A 70 -5.75 -11.82 7.96
CA PHE A 70 -5.35 -10.46 7.67
C PHE A 70 -5.63 -9.53 8.84
N ILE A 71 -4.68 -8.66 9.17
CA ILE A 71 -4.96 -7.45 9.94
C ILE A 71 -5.47 -6.39 8.96
N THR A 72 -6.50 -5.64 9.34
CA THR A 72 -7.10 -4.58 8.51
C THR A 72 -7.53 -3.38 9.35
N THR A 73 -7.44 -2.18 8.79
CA THR A 73 -8.14 -1.01 9.33
C THR A 73 -9.64 -1.17 9.07
N GLY A 74 -10.46 -0.52 9.90
CA GLY A 74 -11.90 -0.53 9.74
C GLY A 74 -12.43 0.51 8.75
N SER A 75 -13.59 0.24 8.17
CA SER A 75 -14.29 1.20 7.31
C SER A 75 -14.70 2.46 8.09
N GLY A 76 -14.40 3.62 7.51
CA GLY A 76 -14.66 4.93 8.12
C GLY A 76 -13.82 5.25 9.35
N LYS A 77 -12.84 4.41 9.71
CA LYS A 77 -11.95 4.60 10.86
C LYS A 77 -10.79 5.51 10.50
N TYR A 78 -10.25 6.18 11.52
CA TYR A 78 -9.25 7.25 11.33
C TYR A 78 -7.90 6.69 11.77
N PHE A 79 -6.86 6.85 10.95
CA PHE A 79 -5.51 6.40 11.30
C PHE A 79 -5.04 7.02 12.64
N ARG A 80 -5.38 8.30 12.86
CA ARG A 80 -5.18 9.03 14.12
C ARG A 80 -5.68 8.28 15.36
N ASN A 81 -6.75 7.51 15.24
CA ASN A 81 -7.40 6.87 16.39
C ASN A 81 -6.96 5.42 16.59
N VAL A 82 -6.13 4.86 15.69
CA VAL A 82 -5.66 3.47 15.81
C VAL A 82 -4.84 3.28 17.08
N GLU A 83 -3.93 4.20 17.42
CA GLU A 83 -3.16 4.11 18.67
C GLU A 83 -3.98 4.37 19.93
N LEU A 84 -5.08 5.11 19.81
CA LEU A 84 -5.90 5.52 20.95
C LEU A 84 -6.92 4.44 21.32
N ASP A 85 -7.45 3.73 20.33
CA ASP A 85 -8.47 2.69 20.50
C ASP A 85 -8.34 1.63 19.39
N PRO A 86 -7.32 0.75 19.46
CA PRO A 86 -7.06 -0.23 18.40
C PRO A 86 -8.26 -1.15 18.15
N GLU A 87 -8.95 -1.61 19.20
CA GLU A 87 -10.04 -2.59 19.11
C GLU A 87 -11.23 -2.09 18.29
N HIS A 88 -11.50 -0.78 18.27
CA HIS A 88 -12.56 -0.19 17.45
C HIS A 88 -12.10 0.28 16.07
N ASN A 89 -10.79 0.42 15.82
CA ASN A 89 -10.25 1.01 14.60
C ASN A 89 -9.57 0.00 13.65
N MET A 90 -9.19 -1.18 14.16
CA MET A 90 -8.60 -2.27 13.39
C MET A 90 -9.14 -3.62 13.85
N GLY A 91 -8.89 -4.66 13.08
CA GLY A 91 -9.22 -6.03 13.46
C GLY A 91 -8.49 -7.07 12.64
N ILE A 92 -8.73 -8.33 12.99
CA ILE A 92 -8.22 -9.49 12.28
C ILE A 92 -9.40 -10.20 11.63
N VAL A 93 -9.24 -10.50 10.34
CA VAL A 93 -10.19 -11.32 9.57
C VAL A 93 -9.54 -12.61 9.11
N GLU A 94 -10.36 -13.65 9.02
CA GLU A 94 -10.02 -14.95 8.43
C GLU A 94 -10.70 -15.07 7.07
N ILE A 95 -10.01 -15.67 6.11
CA ILE A 95 -10.55 -15.99 4.78
C ILE A 95 -11.00 -17.45 4.74
N ASN A 96 -12.16 -17.72 4.14
CA ASN A 96 -12.68 -19.09 4.03
C ASN A 96 -11.86 -19.96 3.07
N ASP A 97 -12.17 -21.26 3.06
CA ASP A 97 -11.50 -22.26 2.23
C ASP A 97 -11.68 -22.03 0.71
N LYS A 98 -12.68 -21.24 0.31
CA LYS A 98 -12.90 -20.86 -1.09
C LYS A 98 -12.10 -19.63 -1.52
N GLY A 99 -11.58 -18.83 -0.58
CA GLY A 99 -10.91 -17.57 -0.89
C GLY A 99 -11.86 -16.45 -1.33
N ASP A 100 -13.16 -16.51 -0.99
CA ASP A 100 -14.20 -15.57 -1.50
C ASP A 100 -14.92 -14.77 -0.39
N SER A 101 -14.69 -15.12 0.87
CA SER A 101 -15.40 -14.52 2.01
C SER A 101 -14.46 -14.33 3.19
N TRP A 102 -14.69 -13.25 3.95
CA TRP A 102 -14.00 -13.00 5.22
C TRP A 102 -14.95 -13.14 6.41
N ARG A 103 -14.42 -13.41 7.60
CA ARG A 103 -15.12 -13.21 8.89
C ARG A 103 -14.20 -12.56 9.90
N ILE A 104 -14.76 -11.76 10.80
CA ILE A 104 -13.98 -11.09 11.85
C ILE A 104 -13.72 -12.07 13.00
N VAL A 105 -12.44 -12.26 13.34
CA VAL A 105 -12.01 -13.11 14.46
C VAL A 105 -11.51 -12.30 15.66
N TRP A 106 -11.14 -11.04 15.47
CA TRP A 106 -10.77 -10.10 16.56
C TRP A 106 -10.95 -8.63 16.12
N GLY A 107 -11.21 -7.73 17.07
CA GLY A 107 -11.30 -6.29 16.84
C GLY A 107 -12.50 -5.88 15.98
N LEU A 108 -12.46 -4.64 15.45
CA LEU A 108 -13.60 -3.99 14.78
C LEU A 108 -14.86 -3.99 15.66
N GLU A 109 -14.68 -3.58 16.92
CA GLU A 109 -15.76 -3.50 17.90
C GLU A 109 -16.82 -2.44 17.55
N GLY A 110 -18.00 -2.56 18.15
CA GLY A 110 -19.13 -1.65 17.92
C GLY A 110 -19.80 -1.80 16.54
N GLY A 111 -19.73 -2.99 15.94
CA GLY A 111 -20.34 -3.27 14.63
C GLY A 111 -19.53 -2.73 13.44
N ALA A 112 -18.25 -2.40 13.66
CA ALA A 112 -17.37 -2.00 12.57
C ALA A 112 -17.09 -3.17 11.62
N ARG A 113 -16.63 -2.83 10.41
CA ARG A 113 -16.26 -3.77 9.35
C ARG A 113 -14.86 -3.44 8.85
N PRO A 114 -14.18 -4.35 8.15
CA PRO A 114 -12.95 -4.04 7.41
C PRO A 114 -13.15 -2.82 6.51
N THR A 115 -12.05 -2.17 6.10
CA THR A 115 -12.07 -1.08 5.11
C THR A 115 -12.97 -1.42 3.93
N SER A 116 -13.71 -0.42 3.40
CA SER A 116 -14.56 -0.61 2.23
C SER A 116 -13.77 -1.06 0.99
N GLU A 117 -12.46 -0.84 0.99
CA GLU A 117 -11.53 -1.25 -0.06
C GLU A 117 -10.87 -2.59 0.21
N PHE A 118 -11.36 -3.37 1.19
CA PHE A 118 -10.78 -4.67 1.53
C PHE A 118 -10.75 -5.63 0.32
N PRO A 119 -11.76 -5.71 -0.56
CA PRO A 119 -11.66 -6.49 -1.79
C PRO A 119 -10.50 -6.05 -2.70
N SER A 120 -10.25 -4.75 -2.84
CA SER A 120 -9.11 -4.23 -3.61
C SER A 120 -7.78 -4.64 -2.98
N HIS A 121 -7.67 -4.51 -1.65
CA HIS A 121 -6.49 -4.96 -0.91
C HIS A 121 -6.25 -6.45 -1.08
N PHE A 122 -7.31 -7.25 -0.96
CA PHE A 122 -7.27 -8.69 -1.09
C PHE A 122 -6.78 -9.14 -2.48
N MET A 123 -7.30 -8.53 -3.55
CA MET A 123 -6.82 -8.80 -4.92
C MET A 123 -5.38 -8.34 -5.12
N ASN A 124 -5.00 -7.18 -4.57
CA ASN A 124 -3.61 -6.70 -4.61
C ASN A 124 -2.66 -7.64 -3.84
N HIS A 125 -3.06 -8.16 -2.68
CA HIS A 125 -2.31 -9.21 -1.97
C HIS A 125 -2.15 -10.46 -2.82
N SER A 126 -3.20 -10.89 -3.54
CA SER A 126 -3.15 -12.09 -4.37
C SER A 126 -2.10 -11.97 -5.49
N VAL A 127 -2.12 -10.86 -6.24
CA VAL A 127 -1.15 -10.63 -7.33
C VAL A 127 0.26 -10.40 -6.79
N ARG A 128 0.42 -9.70 -5.67
CA ARG A 128 1.74 -9.47 -5.05
C ARG A 128 2.31 -10.75 -4.44
N LYS A 129 1.48 -11.58 -3.81
CA LYS A 129 1.89 -12.91 -3.33
C LYS A 129 2.40 -13.75 -4.49
N ALA A 130 1.69 -13.77 -5.62
CA ALA A 130 2.12 -14.49 -6.81
C ALA A 130 3.44 -13.91 -7.39
N ALA A 131 3.51 -12.59 -7.59
CA ALA A 131 4.66 -11.92 -8.20
C ALA A 131 5.95 -12.01 -7.35
N THR A 132 5.83 -12.19 -6.03
CA THR A 132 6.97 -12.17 -5.10
C THR A 132 7.20 -13.52 -4.41
N ASN A 133 6.57 -14.59 -4.90
CA ASN A 133 6.62 -15.92 -4.29
C ASN A 133 6.31 -15.89 -2.78
N GLY A 134 5.32 -15.08 -2.40
CA GLY A 134 4.84 -14.93 -1.04
C GLY A 134 5.67 -14.03 -0.12
N ALA A 135 6.67 -13.31 -0.63
CA ALA A 135 7.45 -12.37 0.17
C ALA A 135 6.61 -11.16 0.62
N ASN A 136 5.84 -10.53 -0.28
CA ASN A 136 5.03 -9.37 0.05
C ASN A 136 3.85 -9.76 0.97
N ARG A 137 3.62 -8.94 2.01
CA ARG A 137 2.60 -9.15 3.05
C ARG A 137 1.85 -7.89 3.44
N VAL A 138 2.27 -6.71 3.03
CA VAL A 138 1.57 -5.46 3.33
C VAL A 138 1.01 -4.88 2.03
N ILE A 139 -0.21 -4.35 2.11
CA ILE A 139 -0.77 -3.41 1.15
C ILE A 139 -1.20 -2.17 1.94
N TYR A 140 -0.63 -1.03 1.56
CA TYR A 140 -0.81 0.25 2.20
C TYR A 140 -1.29 1.27 1.19
N HIS A 141 -2.42 1.91 1.48
CA HIS A 141 -2.93 3.03 0.70
C HIS A 141 -2.91 4.30 1.54
N CYS A 142 -2.34 5.37 0.98
CA CYS A 142 -2.27 6.68 1.61
C CYS A 142 -2.54 7.82 0.62
N HIS A 143 -2.93 8.98 1.15
CA HIS A 143 -3.13 10.20 0.36
C HIS A 143 -1.83 11.01 0.37
N ALA A 144 -0.78 10.46 -0.26
CA ALA A 144 0.53 11.09 -0.38
C ALA A 144 0.43 12.42 -1.16
N THR A 145 0.59 13.54 -0.45
CA THR A 145 0.21 14.89 -0.90
C THR A 145 0.89 15.30 -2.21
N ASN A 146 2.19 15.10 -2.32
CA ASN A 146 2.95 15.53 -3.49
C ASN A 146 2.76 14.56 -4.66
N VAL A 147 2.61 13.26 -4.40
CA VAL A 147 2.18 12.29 -5.42
C VAL A 147 0.84 12.70 -6.02
N ILE A 148 -0.15 13.05 -5.19
CA ILE A 148 -1.45 13.56 -5.66
C ILE A 148 -1.25 14.80 -6.52
N ALA A 149 -0.43 15.77 -6.08
CA ALA A 149 -0.16 16.98 -6.84
C ALA A 149 0.46 16.69 -8.22
N MET A 150 1.37 15.70 -8.33
CA MET A 150 1.96 15.30 -9.61
C MET A 150 0.90 14.85 -10.63
N THR A 151 -0.21 14.25 -10.19
CA THR A 151 -1.30 13.79 -11.07
C THR A 151 -2.04 14.91 -11.79
N TYR A 152 -1.84 16.17 -11.41
CA TYR A 152 -2.40 17.33 -12.09
C TYR A 152 -1.50 17.91 -13.18
N ILE A 153 -0.20 17.57 -13.18
CA ILE A 153 0.80 18.26 -13.99
C ILE A 153 1.62 17.34 -14.89
N LEU A 154 1.62 16.03 -14.63
CA LEU A 154 2.25 15.04 -15.48
C LEU A 154 1.23 14.28 -16.33
N PRO A 155 1.63 13.81 -17.53
CA PRO A 155 0.87 12.78 -18.22
C PRO A 155 0.67 11.57 -17.29
N LEU A 156 -0.54 11.02 -17.27
CA LEU A 156 -0.91 9.88 -16.43
C LEU A 156 -0.43 8.57 -17.06
N THR A 157 0.88 8.41 -17.19
CA THR A 157 1.52 7.18 -17.70
C THR A 157 2.54 6.67 -16.71
N ASP A 158 2.68 5.35 -16.63
CA ASP A 158 3.69 4.68 -15.79
C ASP A 158 5.10 5.23 -16.06
N ARG A 159 5.42 5.45 -17.34
CA ARG A 159 6.72 5.95 -17.78
C ARG A 159 6.98 7.37 -17.28
N ASP A 160 6.05 8.30 -17.52
CA ASP A 160 6.26 9.71 -17.20
C ASP A 160 6.36 9.93 -15.68
N PHE A 161 5.55 9.21 -14.90
CA PHE A 161 5.64 9.22 -13.43
C PHE A 161 6.94 8.61 -12.92
N SER A 162 7.27 7.39 -13.37
CA SER A 162 8.48 6.68 -12.90
C SER A 162 9.74 7.46 -13.21
N ARG A 163 9.85 8.04 -14.43
CA ARG A 163 10.99 8.88 -14.82
C ARG A 163 11.11 10.11 -13.93
N ALA A 164 10.03 10.86 -13.74
CA ALA A 164 10.06 12.06 -12.90
C ALA A 164 10.51 11.75 -11.47
N LEU A 165 10.06 10.63 -10.91
CA LEU A 165 10.44 10.19 -9.56
C LEU A 165 11.89 9.70 -9.49
N TRP A 166 12.35 8.87 -10.43
CA TRP A 166 13.74 8.40 -10.46
C TRP A 166 14.73 9.54 -10.63
N GLN A 167 14.38 10.52 -11.44
CA GLN A 167 15.22 11.68 -11.75
C GLN A 167 15.28 12.70 -10.61
N SER A 168 14.34 12.66 -9.67
CA SER A 168 14.25 13.64 -8.57
C SER A 168 14.97 13.20 -7.31
N ALA A 169 15.27 11.91 -7.13
CA ALA A 169 16.06 11.40 -6.01
C ALA A 169 16.84 10.13 -6.37
N THR A 170 18.16 10.15 -6.16
CA THR A 170 19.11 9.10 -6.55
C THR A 170 18.76 7.70 -6.05
N GLU A 171 18.11 7.57 -4.90
CA GLU A 171 17.72 6.28 -4.33
C GLU A 171 16.49 5.65 -5.01
N CYS A 172 15.65 6.45 -5.68
CA CYS A 172 14.41 5.97 -6.30
C CYS A 172 14.60 4.82 -7.32
N PRO A 173 15.57 4.88 -8.27
CA PRO A 173 15.83 3.74 -9.16
C PRO A 173 16.35 2.49 -8.43
N VAL A 174 16.81 2.60 -7.19
CA VAL A 174 17.23 1.46 -6.35
C VAL A 174 16.07 0.91 -5.55
N VAL A 175 15.21 1.77 -5.02
CA VAL A 175 14.07 1.40 -4.15
C VAL A 175 12.91 0.81 -4.95
N PHE A 176 12.61 1.34 -6.14
CA PHE A 176 11.57 0.85 -7.03
C PHE A 176 12.06 0.82 -8.49
N PRO A 177 13.02 -0.07 -8.82
CA PRO A 177 13.64 -0.15 -10.15
C PRO A 177 12.65 -0.51 -11.26
N GLU A 178 11.52 -1.14 -10.93
CA GLU A 178 10.47 -1.48 -11.87
C GLU A 178 9.60 -0.28 -12.26
N GLY A 179 9.56 0.76 -11.41
CA GLY A 179 8.76 1.97 -11.55
C GLY A 179 7.48 1.95 -10.72
N VAL A 180 6.63 2.96 -10.93
CA VAL A 180 5.30 3.06 -10.33
C VAL A 180 4.24 2.98 -11.43
N GLY A 181 3.20 2.18 -11.20
CA GLY A 181 2.05 2.15 -12.09
C GLY A 181 1.15 3.36 -11.88
N VAL A 182 0.47 3.84 -12.92
CA VAL A 182 -0.46 4.96 -12.82
C VAL A 182 -1.83 4.56 -13.34
N CYS A 183 -2.82 4.56 -12.46
CA CYS A 183 -4.21 4.37 -12.80
C CYS A 183 -4.85 5.74 -13.10
N PRO A 184 -5.57 5.90 -14.23
CA PRO A 184 -6.37 7.10 -14.46
C PRO A 184 -7.46 7.23 -13.39
N TRP A 185 -8.12 8.39 -13.33
CA TRP A 185 -9.20 8.58 -12.36
C TRP A 185 -10.31 7.55 -12.57
N MET A 186 -10.65 6.86 -11.49
CA MET A 186 -11.72 5.87 -11.45
C MET A 186 -12.48 6.02 -10.12
N VAL A 187 -13.73 5.58 -10.09
CA VAL A 187 -14.54 5.62 -8.86
C VAL A 187 -13.89 4.72 -7.79
N PRO A 188 -13.50 5.27 -6.62
CA PRO A 188 -12.90 4.49 -5.54
C PRO A 188 -13.88 3.46 -4.95
N GLY A 189 -13.33 2.39 -4.35
CA GLY A 189 -14.12 1.34 -3.70
C GLY A 189 -14.91 0.42 -4.63
N GLY A 190 -14.79 0.58 -5.96
CA GLY A 190 -15.43 -0.27 -6.96
C GLY A 190 -14.55 -1.42 -7.46
N ALA A 191 -15.17 -2.48 -8.01
CA ALA A 191 -14.44 -3.61 -8.59
C ALA A 191 -13.54 -3.21 -9.77
N ALA A 192 -13.93 -2.21 -10.56
CA ALA A 192 -13.16 -1.78 -11.72
C ALA A 192 -11.79 -1.19 -11.33
N ILE A 193 -11.74 -0.30 -10.32
CA ILE A 193 -10.48 0.28 -9.85
C ILE A 193 -9.62 -0.77 -9.13
N ALA A 194 -10.24 -1.71 -8.42
CA ALA A 194 -9.55 -2.85 -7.82
C ALA A 194 -8.78 -3.66 -8.87
N MET A 195 -9.47 -4.06 -9.95
CA MET A 195 -8.86 -4.81 -11.05
C MET A 195 -7.75 -4.00 -11.75
N ALA A 196 -8.00 -2.73 -12.06
CA ALA A 196 -7.00 -1.87 -12.69
C ALA A 196 -5.73 -1.74 -11.82
N THR A 197 -5.90 -1.59 -10.51
CA THR A 197 -4.78 -1.54 -9.55
C THR A 197 -4.04 -2.87 -9.49
N SER A 198 -4.77 -3.99 -9.44
CA SER A 198 -4.16 -5.32 -9.41
C SER A 198 -3.37 -5.64 -10.68
N GLU A 199 -3.83 -5.21 -11.86
CA GLU A 199 -3.05 -5.36 -13.10
C GLU A 199 -1.71 -4.61 -13.04
N LEU A 200 -1.70 -3.37 -12.54
CA LEU A 200 -0.47 -2.61 -12.31
C LEU A 200 0.41 -3.31 -11.28
N MET A 201 -0.18 -3.75 -10.17
CA MET A 201 0.56 -4.37 -9.07
C MET A 201 1.12 -5.76 -9.40
N LYS A 202 0.77 -6.39 -10.52
CA LYS A 202 1.53 -7.57 -11.03
C LYS A 202 2.96 -7.20 -11.41
N HIS A 203 3.17 -5.95 -11.83
CA HIS A 203 4.44 -5.46 -12.36
C HIS A 203 5.15 -4.53 -11.39
N TYR A 204 4.41 -3.72 -10.63
CA TYR A 204 4.95 -2.68 -9.75
C TYR A 204 4.65 -2.95 -8.27
N GLN A 205 5.58 -2.61 -7.37
CA GLN A 205 5.30 -2.61 -5.92
C GLN A 205 4.39 -1.44 -5.49
N ALA A 206 4.29 -0.40 -6.31
CA ALA A 206 3.46 0.77 -6.04
C ALA A 206 2.58 1.16 -7.24
N ALA A 207 1.40 1.70 -6.95
CA ALA A 207 0.46 2.19 -7.94
C ALA A 207 -0.17 3.51 -7.49
N VAL A 208 -0.19 4.50 -8.38
CA VAL A 208 -0.82 5.81 -8.16
C VAL A 208 -2.26 5.76 -8.64
N TRP A 209 -3.17 6.28 -7.83
CA TRP A 209 -4.53 6.64 -8.24
C TRP A 209 -4.58 8.13 -8.52
N ALA A 210 -4.83 8.50 -9.78
CA ALA A 210 -4.89 9.89 -10.18
C ALA A 210 -5.88 10.70 -9.32
N GLN A 211 -5.42 11.86 -8.83
CA GLN A 211 -6.15 12.76 -7.93
C GLN A 211 -6.64 12.14 -6.61
N HIS A 212 -6.07 11.01 -6.18
CA HIS A 212 -6.52 10.33 -4.97
C HIS A 212 -5.38 9.90 -4.05
N GLY A 213 -4.40 9.15 -4.52
CA GLY A 213 -3.33 8.71 -3.63
C GLY A 213 -2.42 7.63 -4.19
N LEU A 214 -1.74 6.94 -3.28
CA LEU A 214 -0.71 5.95 -3.56
C LEU A 214 -1.07 4.62 -2.89
N PHE A 215 -0.85 3.52 -3.59
CA PHE A 215 -0.75 2.17 -3.06
C PHE A 215 0.72 1.75 -3.03
N ALA A 216 1.13 1.08 -1.98
CA ALA A 216 2.46 0.46 -1.83
C ALA A 216 2.33 -0.96 -1.28
N SER A 217 3.24 -1.84 -1.71
CA SER A 217 3.34 -3.22 -1.25
C SER A 217 4.76 -3.64 -0.95
N GLY A 218 4.95 -4.25 0.21
CA GLY A 218 6.25 -4.78 0.63
C GLY A 218 6.13 -5.97 1.57
N PRO A 219 7.28 -6.53 1.99
CA PRO A 219 7.36 -7.72 2.83
C PRO A 219 6.98 -7.47 4.29
N ASP A 220 7.16 -6.25 4.76
CA ASP A 220 6.88 -5.83 6.14
C ASP A 220 6.49 -4.34 6.20
N PHE A 221 6.13 -3.86 7.39
CA PHE A 221 5.67 -2.49 7.60
C PHE A 221 6.72 -1.43 7.23
N ASP A 222 7.99 -1.65 7.56
CA ASP A 222 9.04 -0.64 7.39
C ASP A 222 9.46 -0.51 5.93
N ILE A 223 9.62 -1.62 5.22
CA ILE A 223 9.92 -1.59 3.79
C ILE A 223 8.74 -1.00 3.01
N THR A 224 7.49 -1.31 3.39
CA THR A 224 6.31 -0.81 2.68
C THR A 224 6.07 0.68 2.94
N PHE A 225 6.19 1.12 4.19
CA PHE A 225 6.11 2.53 4.53
C PHE A 225 7.27 3.32 3.90
N GLY A 226 8.49 2.76 3.97
CA GLY A 226 9.69 3.32 3.34
C GLY A 226 9.52 3.52 1.84
N LEU A 227 8.97 2.54 1.12
CA LEU A 227 8.64 2.66 -0.30
C LEU A 227 7.71 3.85 -0.57
N ALA A 228 6.58 3.94 0.15
CA ALA A 228 5.64 5.05 0.00
C ALA A 228 6.28 6.40 0.33
N HIS A 229 7.10 6.44 1.39
CA HIS A 229 7.80 7.63 1.83
C HIS A 229 8.87 8.10 0.84
N THR A 230 9.65 7.19 0.24
CA THR A 230 10.63 7.52 -0.80
C THR A 230 9.95 8.07 -2.05
N ILE A 231 8.84 7.46 -2.48
CA ILE A 231 8.04 7.96 -3.61
C ILE A 231 7.52 9.37 -3.32
N GLU A 232 6.90 9.59 -2.15
CA GLU A 232 6.36 10.90 -1.75
C GLU A 232 7.47 11.96 -1.60
N LYS A 233 8.63 11.59 -1.05
CA LYS A 233 9.76 12.52 -0.93
C LYS A 233 10.29 12.94 -2.30
N SER A 234 10.40 11.99 -3.23
CA SER A 234 10.80 12.30 -4.59
C SER A 234 9.78 13.21 -5.29
N ALA A 235 8.49 12.94 -5.10
CA ALA A 235 7.41 13.80 -5.59
C ALA A 235 7.49 15.22 -5.02
N GLU A 236 7.76 15.37 -3.72
CA GLU A 236 7.95 16.67 -3.06
C GLU A 236 9.09 17.47 -3.70
N ILE A 237 10.23 16.82 -3.96
CA ILE A 237 11.37 17.45 -4.64
C ILE A 237 10.95 17.91 -6.04
N TYR A 238 10.31 17.04 -6.82
CA TYR A 238 9.85 17.35 -8.17
C TYR A 238 8.93 18.58 -8.20
N ILE A 239 7.91 18.62 -7.33
CA ILE A 239 6.96 19.73 -7.22
C ILE A 239 7.67 21.03 -6.82
N LYS A 240 8.59 20.99 -5.85
CA LYS A 240 9.37 22.17 -5.44
C LYS A 240 10.27 22.69 -6.56
N VAL A 241 10.94 21.79 -7.29
CA VAL A 241 11.81 22.15 -8.42
C VAL A 241 11.00 22.80 -9.54
N LEU A 242 9.86 22.22 -9.93
CA LEU A 242 9.01 22.83 -10.94
C LEU A 242 8.47 24.19 -10.50
N SER A 243 8.06 24.31 -9.24
CA SER A 243 7.52 25.56 -8.70
C SER A 243 8.57 26.68 -8.67
N ALA A 244 9.75 26.40 -8.10
CA ALA A 244 10.85 27.38 -8.02
C ALA A 244 11.49 27.66 -9.39
N GLY A 245 11.51 26.66 -10.27
CA GLY A 245 12.03 26.73 -11.63
C GLY A 245 11.05 27.29 -12.65
N GLN A 246 9.83 27.68 -12.24
CA GLN A 246 8.77 28.18 -13.14
C GLN A 246 8.48 27.21 -14.30
N GLY A 247 8.35 25.93 -13.97
CA GLY A 247 8.11 24.82 -14.91
C GLY A 247 9.37 24.33 -15.64
N LYS A 248 10.56 24.86 -15.33
CA LYS A 248 11.81 24.47 -15.99
C LYS A 248 12.73 23.71 -15.06
N ILE A 249 13.10 22.49 -15.47
CA ILE A 249 14.18 21.69 -14.86
C ILE A 249 15.46 21.95 -15.66
N ARG A 250 16.49 22.51 -15.02
CA ARG A 250 17.75 22.89 -15.70
C ARG A 250 18.72 21.72 -15.86
N GLN A 251 18.78 20.86 -14.85
CA GLN A 251 19.59 19.64 -14.84
C GLN A 251 18.84 18.55 -14.08
N THR A 252 19.11 17.31 -14.42
CA THR A 252 18.48 16.13 -13.84
C THR A 252 19.41 14.92 -13.96
N ILE A 253 19.12 13.84 -13.24
CA ILE A 253 19.84 12.57 -13.38
C ILE A 253 19.59 12.05 -14.80
N THR A 254 20.65 11.81 -15.57
CA THR A 254 20.51 11.34 -16.95
C THR A 254 20.16 9.85 -17.00
N ASP A 255 19.70 9.35 -18.15
CA ASP A 255 19.38 7.93 -18.29
C ASP A 255 20.63 7.04 -18.14
N ASP A 256 21.80 7.51 -18.56
CA ASP A 256 23.07 6.82 -18.32
C ASP A 256 23.45 6.81 -16.84
N ASP A 257 23.19 7.90 -16.11
CA ASP A 257 23.39 7.94 -14.65
C ASP A 257 22.41 6.98 -13.94
N LEU A 258 21.15 6.90 -14.38
CA LEU A 258 20.17 5.95 -13.84
C LEU A 258 20.61 4.50 -14.08
N ARG A 259 21.12 4.19 -15.28
CA ARG A 259 21.72 2.87 -15.59
C ARG A 259 22.94 2.58 -14.72
N ALA A 260 23.82 3.57 -14.51
CA ALA A 260 25.00 3.42 -13.68
C ALA A 260 24.62 3.15 -12.21
N ILE A 261 23.63 3.88 -11.66
CA ILE A 261 23.09 3.62 -10.32
C ILE A 261 22.53 2.20 -10.24
N ALA A 262 21.71 1.78 -11.21
CA ALA A 262 21.13 0.45 -11.22
C ALA A 262 22.20 -0.67 -11.23
N HIS A 263 23.22 -0.49 -12.07
CA HIS A 263 24.39 -1.38 -12.14
C HIS A 263 25.12 -1.48 -10.80
N ASP A 264 25.48 -0.35 -10.19
CA ASP A 264 26.30 -0.31 -8.98
C ASP A 264 25.58 -0.86 -7.74
N PHE A 265 24.24 -0.73 -7.70
CA PHE A 265 23.42 -1.29 -6.63
C PHE A 265 22.88 -2.70 -6.93
N GLY A 266 23.20 -3.27 -8.10
CA GLY A 266 22.80 -4.62 -8.46
C GLY A 266 21.29 -4.81 -8.68
N VAL A 267 20.58 -3.76 -9.11
CA VAL A 267 19.15 -3.80 -9.42
C VAL A 267 18.92 -3.74 -10.93
N THR A 268 17.79 -4.29 -11.40
CA THR A 268 17.41 -4.23 -12.82
C THR A 268 16.37 -3.14 -13.02
N ILE A 269 16.81 -1.97 -13.49
CA ILE A 269 15.91 -0.87 -13.82
C ILE A 269 15.07 -1.19 -15.05
N ASN A 270 13.82 -0.71 -15.09
CA ASN A 270 12.93 -0.89 -16.23
C ASN A 270 13.35 0.01 -17.41
N GLU A 271 14.17 -0.56 -18.30
CA GLU A 271 14.70 0.11 -19.51
C GLU A 271 13.61 0.65 -20.44
N LYS A 272 12.36 0.16 -20.38
CA LYS A 272 11.25 0.73 -21.18
C LYS A 272 10.91 2.17 -20.79
N PHE A 273 11.34 2.58 -19.60
CA PHE A 273 11.15 3.93 -19.09
C PHE A 273 12.38 4.80 -19.28
N LEU A 274 13.43 4.34 -19.95
CA LEU A 274 14.61 5.12 -20.30
C LEU A 274 14.62 5.40 -21.81
N ASP A 275 15.32 6.46 -22.22
CA ASP A 275 15.62 6.81 -23.61
C ASP A 275 17.01 6.29 -24.05
#